data_AF-A0A671YDZ9-F1
#
_entry.id   AF-A0A671YDZ9-F1
#
_cell.length_a   1.000
_cell.length_b   1.000
_cell.length_c   1.000
_cell.angle_alpha   90.00
_cell.angle_beta   90.00
_cell.angle_gamma   90.00
#
_symmetry.space_group_name_H-M   'P 1'
#
loop_
_entity.id
_entity.type
_entity.pdbx_description
1 polymer ?
#
loop_
_entity_poly.entity_id
_entity_poly.type
_entity_poly.pdbx_seq_one_letter_code
_entity_poly.pdbx_strand_id
1 'polypeptide(L)' 'MISCGSLLKSVLVVMVVVAAVESGKLANCCKTVSTQEITEPITGYMLQRANAPCVRAVM' A
#
# COMPACT_ATOMS: atom_id res chain seq x y z
N MET A 1 13.99 21.29 29.45
CA MET A 1 14.80 20.06 29.45
C MET A 1 14.09 19.05 28.57
N ILE A 2 14.50 18.93 27.31
CA ILE A 2 13.95 17.91 26.43
C ILE A 2 14.68 16.62 26.81
N SER A 3 13.97 15.70 27.47
CA SER A 3 14.56 14.46 27.93
C SER A 3 14.92 13.59 26.72
N CYS A 4 16.05 12.89 26.77
CA CYS A 4 16.46 11.95 25.72
C CYS A 4 15.33 10.93 25.42
N GLY A 5 14.56 10.54 26.44
CA GLY A 5 13.39 9.69 26.29
C GLY A 5 12.27 10.27 25.42
N SER A 6 12.03 11.58 25.45
CA SER A 6 11.01 12.21 24.59
C SER A 6 11.43 12.31 23.13
N LEU A 7 12.73 12.44 22.86
CA LEU A 7 13.29 12.43 21.50
C LEU A 7 13.23 11.05 20.87
N LEU A 8 13.57 10.00 21.63
CA LEU A 8 13.49 8.62 21.17
C LEU A 8 12.05 8.23 20.81
N LYS A 9 11.08 8.64 21.65
CA LYS A 9 9.65 8.40 21.42
C LYS A 9 9.16 9.10 20.14
N SER A 10 9.56 10.35 19.88
CA SER A 10 9.13 11.07 18.68
C SER A 10 9.72 10.46 17.40
N VAL A 11 10.99 10.07 17.40
CA VAL A 11 11.64 9.41 16.27
C VAL A 11 10.97 8.07 15.92
N LEU A 12 10.63 7.28 16.94
CA LEU A 12 9.91 6.01 16.75
C LEU A 12 8.53 6.23 16.10
N VAL A 13 7.77 7.22 16.55
CA VAL A 13 6.46 7.55 15.96
C VAL A 13 6.60 7.97 14.50
N VAL A 14 7.57 8.83 14.18
CA VAL A 14 7.82 9.26 12.79
C VAL A 14 8.19 8.09 11.89
N MET A 15 9.06 7.18 12.34
CA MET A 15 9.44 5.99 11.57
C MET A 15 8.26 5.06 11.29
N VAL A 16 7.37 4.85 12.26
CA VAL A 16 6.17 4.00 12.08
C VAL A 16 5.21 4.62 11.05
N VAL A 17 5.01 5.93 11.10
CA VAL A 17 4.17 6.64 10.12
C VAL A 17 4.76 6.54 8.71
N VAL A 18 6.07 6.70 8.57
CA VAL A 18 6.76 6.59 7.27
C VAL A 18 6.65 5.17 6.68
N ALA A 19 6.81 4.13 7.50
CA ALA A 19 6.65 2.74 7.04
C ALA A 19 5.21 2.40 6.60
N ALA A 20 4.20 3.00 7.26
CA ALA A 20 2.80 2.82 6.90
C ALA A 20 2.46 3.50 5.55
N VAL A 21 3.04 4.67 5.24
CA VAL A 21 2.80 5.33 3.94
C VAL A 21 3.50 4.63 2.78
N GLU A 22 4.66 4.00 2.99
CA GLU A 22 5.30 3.17 1.96
C GLU A 22 4.52 1.89 1.65
N SER A 23 3.81 1.34 2.64
CA SER A 23 2.90 0.20 2.45
C SER A 23 1.65 0.58 1.64
N GLY A 24 1.32 1.87 1.58
CA GLY A 24 0.26 2.42 0.72
C GLY A 24 0.71 2.73 -0.71
N LYS A 25 1.96 2.42 -1.08
CA LYS A 25 2.45 2.58 -2.45
C LYS A 25 1.70 1.63 -3.37
N LEU A 26 0.62 2.16 -3.96
CA LEU A 26 -0.10 1.57 -5.07
C LEU A 26 0.94 1.03 -6.05
N ALA A 27 1.00 -0.29 -6.23
CA ALA A 27 1.87 -0.88 -7.22
C ALA A 27 1.54 -0.21 -8.57
N ASN A 28 2.55 0.25 -9.30
CA ASN A 28 2.34 0.97 -10.57
C ASN A 28 1.51 0.14 -11.58
N CYS A 29 1.48 -1.18 -11.42
CA CYS A 29 0.54 -2.08 -12.07
C CYS A 29 0.47 -3.46 -11.36
N CYS A 30 -0.59 -4.22 -11.62
CA CYS A 30 -0.67 -5.64 -11.24
C CYS A 30 0.28 -6.51 -12.07
N LYS A 31 1.00 -7.40 -11.40
CA LYS A 31 1.85 -8.45 -12.01
C LYS A 31 1.26 -9.85 -11.89
N THR A 32 0.28 -10.01 -11.01
CA THR A 32 -0.46 -11.26 -10.76
C THR A 32 -1.94 -10.92 -10.58
N VAL A 33 -2.79 -11.94 -10.68
CA VAL A 33 -4.24 -11.82 -10.42
C VAL A 33 -4.64 -12.81 -9.34
N SER A 34 -5.63 -12.44 -8.53
CA SER A 34 -6.25 -13.33 -7.54
C SER A 34 -7.49 -13.98 -8.15
N THR A 35 -7.77 -15.21 -7.76
CA THR A 35 -9.03 -15.91 -8.05
C THR A 35 -9.93 -16.01 -6.82
N GLN A 36 -9.57 -15.34 -5.71
CA GLN A 36 -10.44 -15.26 -4.54
C GLN A 36 -11.71 -14.50 -4.89
N GLU A 37 -12.83 -15.01 -4.38
CA GLU A 37 -14.11 -14.33 -4.45
C GLU A 37 -14.11 -13.13 -3.50
N ILE A 38 -14.57 -11.98 -3.99
CA ILE A 38 -14.80 -10.80 -3.18
C ILE A 38 -16.23 -10.89 -2.65
N THR A 39 -16.39 -11.01 -1.34
CA THR A 39 -17.70 -11.13 -0.69
C THR A 39 -18.31 -9.76 -0.36
N GLU A 40 -17.46 -8.74 -0.28
CA GLU A 40 -17.80 -7.36 0.01
C GLU A 40 -18.24 -6.60 -1.24
N PRO A 41 -19.10 -5.58 -1.11
CA PRO A 41 -19.50 -4.74 -2.24
C PRO A 41 -18.31 -4.00 -2.86
N ILE A 42 -18.13 -4.16 -4.18
CA ILE A 42 -17.14 -3.40 -4.96
C ILE A 42 -17.66 -1.98 -5.16
N THR A 43 -17.01 -0.99 -4.53
CA THR A 43 -17.39 0.42 -4.62
C THR A 43 -16.86 1.12 -5.88
N GLY A 44 -15.84 0.54 -6.53
CA GLY A 44 -15.24 1.03 -7.76
C GLY A 44 -14.20 0.06 -8.30
N TYR A 45 -13.79 0.26 -9.56
CA TYR A 45 -12.75 -0.56 -10.17
C TYR A 45 -11.95 0.19 -11.24
N MET A 46 -10.77 -0.30 -11.55
CA MET A 46 -9.90 0.14 -12.64
C MET A 46 -9.55 -1.02 -13.55
N LEU A 47 -9.65 -0.80 -14.86
CA LEU A 47 -9.21 -1.77 -15.87
C LEU A 47 -7.74 -1.54 -16.21
N GLN A 48 -6.92 -2.58 -16.05
CA GLN A 48 -5.53 -2.57 -16.45
C GLN A 48 -5.32 -3.36 -17.75
N ARG A 49 -4.74 -2.71 -18.76
CA ARG A 49 -4.27 -3.37 -19.98
C ARG A 49 -2.92 -4.05 -19.72
N ALA A 50 -2.70 -5.19 -20.37
CA ALA A 50 -1.41 -5.87 -20.28
C ALA A 50 -0.32 -5.03 -20.96
N ASN A 51 0.81 -4.85 -20.28
CA ASN A 51 2.02 -4.21 -20.79
C ASN A 51 3.20 -4.66 -19.93
N ALA A 52 4.08 -5.50 -20.45
CA ALA A 52 5.10 -6.17 -19.65
C ALA A 52 5.89 -5.17 -18.76
N PRO A 53 6.02 -5.43 -17.44
CA PRO A 53 5.73 -6.69 -16.72
C PRO A 53 4.27 -6.82 -16.20
N CYS A 54 3.37 -5.91 -16.58
CA CYS A 54 2.00 -5.85 -16.10
C CYS A 54 1.10 -6.85 -16.83
N VAL A 55 0.26 -7.55 -16.07
CA VAL A 55 -0.76 -8.46 -16.60
C VAL A 55 -2.08 -7.73 -16.84
N ARG A 56 -3.01 -8.35 -17.56
CA ARG A 56 -4.39 -7.83 -17.64
C ARG A 56 -5.07 -8.06 -16.30
N ALA A 57 -5.64 -7.00 -15.70
CA ALA A 57 -6.22 -7.06 -14.36
C ALA A 57 -7.41 -6.11 -14.17
N VAL A 58 -8.17 -6.35 -13.10
CA VAL A 58 -9.17 -5.45 -12.52
C VAL A 58 -8.72 -5.18 -11.09
N MET A 59 -8.62 -3.90 -10.72
CA MET A 59 -8.23 -3.43 -9.38
C MET A 59 -9.37 -2.66 -8.73
#